data_AF-A0A6N7KRQ3-F1
#
_entry.id   AF-A0A6N7KRQ3-F1
#
_cell.length_a   1.000
_cell.length_b   1.000
_cell.length_c   1.000
_cell.angle_alpha   90.00
_cell.angle_beta   90.00
_cell.angle_gamma   90.00
#
_symmetry.space_group_name_H-M   'P 1'
#
loop_
_entity.id
_entity.type
_entity.pdbx_description
1 polymer ?
#
loop_
_entity_poly.entity_id
_entity_poly.type
_entity_poly.pdbx_seq_one_letter_code
_entity_poly.pdbx_strand_id
1 'polypeptide(L)'
;MLSVPGTVLLAGIVGSTAYGFAHAGSDIDRLGLFATPTEELHGLHRPAESHVGTAPDVTLHEAAKWCRLALSCNPTASELVWLPDDLYETRTPLGAELIAIRTSFLSAPAVRNSYLGYADQQFRKLLTRDTTDPATRRRAAKHARHLVRLVEQAVRLHETGTNVVRLPDPDRIRDLGERIADDPATAEPLLTAAADRLTRPGILPATPDPRPAEAWLRRVRAAHYTPPPTPARPPNPLADPRAPPGRIAVALPTRGPGPRATSSIGRAADF
;
A
#
# COMPACT_ATOMS: atom_id res chain seq x y z
N MET A 1 12.24 2.03 -19.32
CA MET A 1 12.27 1.05 -18.22
C MET A 1 12.12 1.84 -16.93
N LEU A 2 11.06 1.61 -16.15
CA LEU A 2 10.85 2.36 -14.91
C LEU A 2 12.03 2.09 -13.98
N SER A 3 12.76 3.13 -13.60
CA SER A 3 13.75 3.03 -12.54
C SER A 3 12.98 2.79 -11.25
N VAL A 4 12.95 1.54 -10.77
CA VAL A 4 12.35 1.23 -9.48
C VAL A 4 13.31 1.78 -8.42
N PRO A 5 12.87 2.70 -7.54
CA PRO A 5 13.76 3.39 -6.59
C PRO A 5 14.16 2.51 -5.39
N GLY A 6 14.21 1.20 -5.58
CA GLY A 6 14.48 0.24 -4.53
C GLY A 6 14.41 -1.20 -5.04
N THR A 7 14.48 -2.15 -4.12
CA THR A 7 14.46 -3.57 -4.47
C THR A 7 13.04 -4.10 -4.49
N VAL A 8 12.56 -4.58 -5.65
CA VAL A 8 11.27 -5.28 -5.73
C VAL A 8 11.33 -6.56 -4.91
N LEU A 9 10.42 -6.71 -3.94
CA LEU A 9 10.37 -7.89 -3.07
C LEU A 9 9.40 -8.95 -3.59
N LEU A 10 8.27 -8.48 -4.11
CA LEU A 10 7.19 -9.30 -4.64
C LEU A 10 6.51 -8.55 -5.77
N ALA A 11 6.35 -9.18 -6.92
CA ALA A 11 5.59 -8.64 -8.04
C ALA A 11 4.96 -9.78 -8.84
N GLY A 12 3.80 -9.51 -9.42
CA GLY A 12 3.09 -10.46 -10.25
C GLY A 12 2.09 -9.80 -11.19
N ILE A 13 1.58 -10.63 -12.09
CA ILE A 13 0.56 -10.25 -13.05
C ILE A 13 -0.80 -10.29 -12.35
N VAL A 14 -1.54 -9.19 -12.45
CA VAL A 14 -2.87 -9.00 -11.84
C VAL A 14 -3.93 -8.73 -12.90
N GLY A 15 -5.11 -8.30 -12.49
CA GLY A 15 -6.14 -7.85 -13.43
C GLY A 15 -6.67 -8.98 -14.29
N SER A 16 -7.04 -8.65 -15.53
CA SER A 16 -7.80 -9.57 -16.40
C SER A 16 -7.11 -10.94 -16.60
N THR A 17 -5.78 -10.95 -16.70
CA THR A 17 -4.98 -12.18 -16.80
C THR A 17 -5.11 -13.04 -15.55
N ALA A 18 -4.96 -12.44 -14.36
CA ALA A 18 -5.00 -13.19 -13.12
C ALA A 18 -6.38 -13.80 -12.83
N TYR A 19 -7.44 -13.12 -13.26
CA TYR A 19 -8.82 -13.57 -13.11
C TYR A 19 -9.29 -14.53 -14.21
N GLY A 20 -8.46 -14.83 -15.23
CA GLY A 20 -8.86 -15.71 -16.34
C GLY A 20 -9.75 -15.05 -17.39
N PHE A 21 -9.76 -13.72 -17.45
CA PHE A 21 -10.50 -12.94 -18.45
C PHE A 21 -9.67 -12.57 -19.69
N ALA A 22 -8.35 -12.74 -19.65
CA ALA A 22 -7.48 -12.30 -20.73
C ALA A 22 -7.74 -13.04 -22.04
N HIS A 23 -7.65 -12.29 -23.14
CA HIS A 23 -7.65 -12.78 -24.52
C HIS A 23 -6.37 -12.29 -25.21
N ALA A 24 -6.13 -12.69 -26.47
CA ALA A 24 -4.88 -12.43 -27.22
C ALA A 24 -4.47 -10.95 -27.39
N GLY A 25 -5.31 -9.99 -26.97
CA GLY A 25 -5.04 -8.56 -27.01
C GLY A 25 -5.28 -7.85 -25.67
N SER A 26 -5.34 -8.58 -24.56
CA SER A 26 -5.48 -7.98 -23.24
C SER A 26 -4.15 -7.39 -22.76
N ASP A 27 -4.21 -6.19 -22.18
CA ASP A 27 -3.07 -5.58 -21.51
C ASP A 27 -2.65 -6.40 -20.28
N ILE A 28 -1.36 -6.36 -19.96
CA ILE A 28 -0.79 -7.04 -18.78
C ILE A 28 -0.62 -6.02 -17.66
N ASP A 29 -1.50 -6.09 -16.67
CA ASP A 29 -1.42 -5.33 -15.43
C ASP A 29 -0.41 -5.97 -14.47
N ARG A 30 0.50 -5.16 -13.91
CA ARG A 30 1.45 -5.60 -12.88
C ARG A 30 1.20 -4.90 -11.56
N LEU A 31 1.27 -5.67 -10.48
CA LEU A 31 1.26 -5.16 -9.12
C LEU A 31 2.47 -5.70 -8.39
N GLY A 32 3.08 -4.87 -7.56
CA GLY A 32 4.16 -5.30 -6.73
C GLY A 32 4.40 -4.39 -5.54
N LEU A 33 5.39 -4.77 -4.76
CA LEU A 33 5.94 -3.94 -3.71
C LEU A 33 7.45 -4.00 -3.69
N PHE A 34 8.04 -2.90 -3.22
CA PHE A 34 9.48 -2.74 -3.16
C PHE A 34 9.92 -2.25 -1.79
N ALA A 35 11.18 -2.54 -1.45
CA ALA A 35 11.89 -1.96 -0.34
C ALA A 35 12.69 -0.76 -0.84
N THR A 36 12.33 0.43 -0.36
CA THR A 36 13.23 1.59 -0.38
C THR A 36 14.48 1.28 0.45
N PRO A 37 15.68 1.69 -0.01
CA PRO A 37 16.87 1.67 0.83
C PRO A 37 16.61 2.36 2.18
N THR A 38 16.99 1.71 3.27
CA THR A 38 16.54 2.11 4.61
C THR A 38 17.09 3.49 5.00
N GLU A 39 18.28 3.84 4.54
CA GLU A 39 18.90 5.16 4.73
C GLU A 39 18.07 6.31 4.14
N GLU A 40 17.35 6.10 3.02
CA GLU A 40 16.50 7.13 2.42
C GLU A 40 15.28 7.46 3.29
N LEU A 41 14.88 6.54 4.18
CA LEU A 41 13.75 6.74 5.08
C LEU A 41 14.11 7.61 6.29
N HIS A 42 15.41 7.82 6.55
CA HIS A 42 15.94 8.66 7.64
C HIS A 42 16.21 10.11 7.23
N GLY A 43 16.14 10.42 5.93
CA GLY A 43 16.36 11.76 5.42
C GLY A 43 15.23 12.75 5.74
N LEU A 44 15.50 14.05 5.52
CA LEU A 44 14.53 15.14 5.70
C LEU A 44 13.26 14.94 4.85
N HIS A 45 13.42 14.39 3.65
CA HIS A 45 12.32 14.14 2.72
C HIS A 45 12.04 12.65 2.63
N ARG A 46 10.75 12.30 2.69
CA ARG A 46 10.31 10.91 2.52
C ARG A 46 10.27 10.57 1.03
N PRO A 47 10.78 9.40 0.62
CA PRO A 47 10.67 8.95 -0.76
C PRO A 47 9.21 8.66 -1.11
N ALA A 48 8.92 8.65 -2.42
CA ALA A 48 7.59 8.32 -2.91
C ALA A 48 7.20 6.89 -2.50
N GLU A 49 6.02 6.75 -1.90
CA GLU A 49 5.56 5.43 -1.43
C GLU A 49 4.86 4.64 -2.54
N SER A 50 4.69 5.20 -3.74
CA SER A 50 4.08 4.51 -4.88
C SER A 50 4.58 5.02 -6.22
N HIS A 51 4.72 4.07 -7.14
CA HIS A 51 5.08 4.33 -8.52
C HIS A 51 4.03 3.69 -9.41
N VAL A 52 3.42 4.50 -10.27
CA VAL A 52 2.45 4.04 -11.26
C VAL A 52 3.04 4.36 -12.63
N GLY A 53 3.13 3.34 -13.47
CA GLY A 53 3.53 3.46 -14.86
C GLY A 53 2.42 3.02 -15.78
N THR A 54 2.35 3.64 -16.94
CA THR A 54 1.49 3.24 -18.06
C THR A 54 2.38 2.79 -19.21
N ALA A 55 2.06 1.65 -19.83
CA ALA A 55 2.84 1.02 -20.91
C ALA A 55 4.29 0.58 -20.53
N PRO A 56 4.47 -0.54 -19.80
CA PRO A 56 3.43 -1.45 -19.31
C PRO A 56 2.74 -0.90 -18.07
N ASP A 57 1.48 -1.30 -17.86
CA ASP A 57 0.72 -0.93 -16.67
C ASP A 57 1.32 -1.61 -15.44
N VAL A 58 1.85 -0.79 -14.53
CA VAL A 58 2.47 -1.28 -13.30
C VAL A 58 2.17 -0.35 -12.14
N THR A 59 1.82 -0.95 -11.00
CA THR A 59 1.72 -0.26 -9.72
C THR A 59 2.66 -0.92 -8.72
N LEU A 60 3.59 -0.15 -8.18
CA LEU A 60 4.48 -0.58 -7.10
C LEU A 60 4.20 0.25 -5.86
N HIS A 61 4.03 -0.41 -4.71
CA HIS A 61 3.91 0.23 -3.40
C HIS A 61 5.15 -0.03 -2.55
N GLU A 62 5.61 0.97 -1.81
CA GLU A 62 6.66 0.77 -0.81
C GLU A 62 6.15 -0.20 0.28
N ALA A 63 7.02 -1.09 0.78
CA ALA A 63 6.69 -2.18 1.70
C ALA A 63 5.82 -1.76 2.91
N ALA A 64 6.10 -0.63 3.55
CA ALA A 64 5.30 -0.15 4.67
C ALA A 64 3.92 0.35 4.21
N LYS A 65 3.85 1.07 3.08
CA LYS A 65 2.57 1.49 2.50
C LYS A 65 1.72 0.28 2.11
N TRP A 66 2.31 -0.71 1.47
CA TRP A 66 1.61 -1.94 1.10
C TRP A 66 1.02 -2.63 2.35
N CYS A 67 1.79 -2.75 3.44
CA CYS A 67 1.29 -3.31 4.70
C CYS A 67 0.10 -2.51 5.27
N ARG A 68 0.14 -1.18 5.24
CA ARG A 68 -1.00 -0.34 5.68
C ARG A 68 -2.26 -0.58 4.84
N LEU A 69 -2.10 -0.69 3.52
CA LEU A 69 -3.19 -1.03 2.60
C LEU A 69 -3.73 -2.45 2.88
N ALA A 70 -2.85 -3.41 3.14
CA ALA A 70 -3.25 -4.79 3.46
C ALA A 70 -3.98 -4.89 4.80
N LEU A 71 -3.55 -4.15 5.85
CA LEU A 71 -4.22 -4.11 7.15
C LEU A 71 -5.64 -3.51 7.10
N SER A 72 -5.92 -2.69 6.09
CA SER A 72 -7.26 -2.19 5.76
C SER A 72 -8.00 -3.07 4.73
N CYS A 73 -7.44 -4.25 4.41
CA CYS A 73 -7.96 -5.18 3.41
C CYS A 73 -8.24 -4.52 2.06
N ASN A 74 -7.37 -3.62 1.60
CA ASN A 74 -7.53 -2.99 0.30
C ASN A 74 -7.50 -4.05 -0.81
N PRO A 75 -8.59 -4.26 -1.59
CA PRO A 75 -8.69 -5.37 -2.54
C PRO A 75 -7.71 -5.25 -3.71
N THR A 76 -7.30 -4.02 -4.05
CA THR A 76 -6.40 -3.76 -5.19
C THR A 76 -4.92 -3.98 -4.83
N ALA A 77 -4.55 -3.85 -3.55
CA ALA A 77 -3.18 -4.10 -3.10
C ALA A 77 -3.01 -5.53 -2.57
N SER A 78 -3.99 -6.00 -1.79
CA SER A 78 -3.89 -7.28 -1.07
C SER A 78 -3.99 -8.49 -1.97
N GLU A 79 -4.53 -8.38 -3.20
CA GLU A 79 -4.57 -9.49 -4.15
C GLU A 79 -3.19 -10.06 -4.47
N LEU A 80 -2.14 -9.24 -4.37
CA LEU A 80 -0.75 -9.63 -4.61
C LEU A 80 -0.31 -10.85 -3.80
N VAL A 81 -0.75 -11.01 -2.55
CA VAL A 81 -0.36 -12.16 -1.69
C VAL A 81 -1.27 -13.38 -1.86
N TRP A 82 -2.23 -13.30 -2.79
CA TRP A 82 -3.17 -14.37 -3.12
C TRP A 82 -3.07 -14.83 -4.58
N LEU A 83 -2.05 -14.37 -5.32
CA LEU A 83 -1.86 -14.78 -6.70
C LEU A 83 -1.51 -16.28 -6.77
N PRO A 84 -1.99 -16.99 -7.80
CA PRO A 84 -1.44 -18.28 -8.21
C PRO A 84 0.09 -18.22 -8.39
N ASP A 85 0.78 -19.30 -8.06
CA ASP A 85 2.25 -19.34 -8.07
C ASP A 85 2.84 -19.01 -9.46
N ASP A 86 2.16 -19.39 -10.55
CA ASP A 86 2.57 -19.14 -11.92
C ASP A 86 2.44 -17.68 -12.38
N LEU A 87 1.81 -16.81 -11.57
CA LEU A 87 1.65 -15.39 -11.87
C LEU A 87 2.65 -14.48 -11.15
N TYR A 88 3.51 -15.02 -10.29
CA TYR A 88 4.60 -14.26 -9.68
C TYR A 88 5.77 -14.13 -10.65
N GLU A 89 6.08 -12.90 -11.06
CA GLU A 89 7.27 -12.58 -11.84
C GLU A 89 8.50 -12.32 -10.95
N THR A 90 8.27 -11.92 -9.69
CA THR A 90 9.32 -11.73 -8.70
C THR A 90 8.83 -12.20 -7.34
N ARG A 91 9.59 -13.08 -6.69
CA ARG A 91 9.34 -13.56 -5.33
C ARG A 91 10.66 -13.78 -4.60
N THR A 92 11.11 -12.77 -3.87
CA THR A 92 12.31 -12.89 -3.01
C THR A 92 11.98 -13.68 -1.73
N PRO A 93 12.96 -14.08 -0.91
CA PRO A 93 12.70 -14.67 0.41
C PRO A 93 11.79 -13.78 1.28
N LEU A 94 12.03 -12.47 1.31
CA LEU A 94 11.17 -11.52 2.02
C LEU A 94 9.77 -11.43 1.40
N GLY A 95 9.64 -11.55 0.07
CA GLY A 95 8.33 -11.65 -0.60
C GLY A 95 7.57 -12.93 -0.22
N ALA A 96 8.27 -14.07 -0.11
CA ALA A 96 7.68 -15.33 0.33
C ALA A 96 7.23 -15.29 1.81
N GLU A 97 8.01 -14.65 2.68
CA GLU A 97 7.62 -14.39 4.07
C GLU A 97 6.33 -13.56 4.16
N LEU A 98 6.19 -12.54 3.32
CA LEU A 98 4.98 -11.71 3.28
C LEU A 98 3.74 -12.53 2.90
N ILE A 99 3.86 -13.39 1.89
CA ILE A 99 2.79 -14.33 1.50
C ILE A 99 2.45 -15.24 2.68
N ALA A 100 3.44 -15.74 3.41
CA ALA A 100 3.21 -16.65 4.55
C ALA A 100 2.39 -16.00 5.68
N ILE A 101 2.55 -14.70 5.92
CA ILE A 101 1.80 -13.97 6.96
C ILE A 101 0.47 -13.39 6.47
N ARG A 102 0.05 -13.62 5.22
CA ARG A 102 -1.09 -12.93 4.56
C ARG A 102 -2.41 -12.93 5.33
N THR A 103 -2.67 -13.97 6.12
CA THR A 103 -3.91 -14.07 6.92
C THR A 103 -3.91 -13.12 8.12
N SER A 104 -2.75 -12.65 8.59
CA SER A 104 -2.65 -11.70 9.71
C SER A 104 -3.21 -10.31 9.36
N PHE A 105 -3.31 -9.99 8.07
CA PHE A 105 -3.89 -8.73 7.60
C PHE A 105 -5.42 -8.70 7.66
N LEU A 106 -6.07 -9.86 7.78
CA LEU A 106 -7.52 -9.98 7.63
C LEU A 106 -8.24 -9.64 8.94
N SER A 107 -9.38 -8.97 8.80
CA SER A 107 -10.40 -8.87 9.85
C SER A 107 -11.78 -8.75 9.23
N ALA A 108 -12.81 -9.21 9.94
CA ALA A 108 -14.19 -9.14 9.44
C ALA A 108 -14.60 -7.69 9.11
N PRO A 109 -14.35 -6.67 9.97
CA PRO A 109 -14.71 -5.30 9.65
C PRO A 109 -13.94 -4.73 8.46
N ALA A 110 -12.63 -4.99 8.35
CA ALA A 110 -11.82 -4.47 7.25
C ALA A 110 -12.23 -5.07 5.90
N VAL A 111 -12.45 -6.39 5.83
CA VAL A 111 -12.94 -7.06 4.61
C VAL A 111 -14.30 -6.49 4.22
N ARG A 112 -15.26 -6.44 5.15
CA ARG A 112 -16.60 -5.91 4.88
C ARG A 112 -16.55 -4.48 4.35
N ASN A 113 -15.90 -3.57 5.08
CA ASN A 113 -15.93 -2.14 4.75
C ASN A 113 -15.18 -1.84 3.45
N SER A 114 -14.01 -2.45 3.25
CA SER A 114 -13.19 -2.23 2.07
C SER A 114 -13.85 -2.79 0.82
N TYR A 115 -14.22 -4.08 0.82
CA TYR A 115 -14.75 -4.72 -0.38
C TYR A 115 -16.14 -4.19 -0.76
N LEU A 116 -17.06 -4.02 0.20
CA LEU A 116 -18.37 -3.45 -0.10
C LEU A 116 -18.26 -1.98 -0.52
N GLY A 117 -17.34 -1.21 0.08
CA GLY A 117 -17.08 0.17 -0.33
C GLY A 117 -16.57 0.28 -1.77
N TYR A 118 -15.65 -0.59 -2.19
CA TYR A 118 -15.20 -0.65 -3.58
C TYR A 118 -16.31 -1.13 -4.53
N ALA A 119 -17.12 -2.11 -4.11
CA ALA A 119 -18.22 -2.64 -4.91
C ALA A 119 -19.30 -1.56 -5.16
N ASP A 120 -19.69 -0.82 -4.11
CA ASP A 120 -20.61 0.32 -4.21
C ASP A 120 -20.04 1.43 -5.12
N GLN A 121 -18.74 1.72 -5.07
CA GLN A 121 -18.12 2.64 -6.01
C GLN A 121 -18.21 2.15 -7.47
N GLN A 122 -18.04 0.86 -7.73
CA GLN A 122 -18.24 0.31 -9.09
C GLN A 122 -19.71 0.43 -9.50
N PHE A 123 -20.64 0.15 -8.57
CA PHE A 123 -22.07 0.24 -8.80
C PHE A 123 -22.51 1.65 -9.19
N ARG A 124 -22.09 2.67 -8.45
CA ARG A 124 -22.38 4.08 -8.77
C ARG A 124 -21.88 4.48 -10.15
N LYS A 125 -20.71 3.98 -10.57
CA LYS A 125 -20.18 4.22 -11.93
C LYS A 125 -21.01 3.56 -13.02
N LEU A 126 -21.73 2.47 -12.72
CA LEU A 126 -22.64 1.84 -13.67
C LEU A 126 -23.90 2.69 -13.87
N LEU A 127 -24.47 3.22 -12.78
CA LEU A 127 -25.69 4.03 -12.81
C LEU A 127 -25.56 5.32 -13.64
N THR A 128 -24.34 5.86 -13.77
CA THR A 128 -24.10 7.13 -14.49
C THR A 128 -23.70 6.94 -15.96
N ARG A 129 -23.70 5.72 -16.49
CA ARG A 129 -23.18 5.45 -17.84
C ARG A 129 -24.29 5.32 -18.87
N ASP A 130 -24.11 6.05 -19.96
CA ASP A 130 -24.85 5.83 -21.20
C ASP A 130 -24.23 4.67 -21.97
N THR A 131 -24.93 3.54 -22.02
CA THR A 131 -24.48 2.30 -22.66
C THR A 131 -24.84 2.21 -24.15
N THR A 132 -25.39 3.28 -24.74
CA THR A 132 -25.66 3.33 -26.20
C THR A 132 -24.38 3.30 -27.04
N ASP A 133 -23.27 3.83 -26.52
CA ASP A 133 -21.94 3.72 -27.13
C ASP A 133 -21.26 2.38 -26.79
N PRO A 134 -20.82 1.58 -27.79
CA PRO A 134 -20.13 0.31 -27.57
C PRO A 134 -18.89 0.41 -26.68
N ALA A 135 -18.12 1.51 -26.72
CA ALA A 135 -16.95 1.65 -25.87
C ALA A 135 -17.34 1.86 -24.39
N THR A 136 -18.40 2.63 -24.16
CA THR A 136 -18.95 2.87 -22.81
C THR A 136 -19.62 1.63 -22.24
N ARG A 137 -20.33 0.84 -23.07
CA ARG A 137 -20.83 -0.48 -22.69
C ARG A 137 -19.70 -1.44 -22.26
N ARG A 138 -18.61 -1.54 -23.02
CA ARG A 138 -17.45 -2.38 -22.64
C ARG A 138 -16.85 -1.97 -21.29
N ARG A 139 -16.75 -0.67 -21.03
CA ARG A 139 -16.32 -0.15 -19.72
C ARG A 139 -17.30 -0.50 -18.62
N ALA A 140 -18.62 -0.43 -18.88
CA ALA A 140 -19.65 -0.83 -17.93
C ALA A 140 -19.49 -2.30 -17.55
N ALA A 141 -19.37 -3.20 -18.53
CA ALA A 141 -19.12 -4.62 -18.28
C ALA A 141 -17.84 -4.87 -17.47
N LYS A 142 -16.76 -4.10 -17.69
CA LYS A 142 -15.54 -4.18 -16.84
C LYS A 142 -15.81 -3.80 -15.38
N HIS A 143 -16.59 -2.74 -15.12
CA HIS A 143 -16.96 -2.36 -13.74
C HIS A 143 -17.92 -3.37 -13.10
N ALA A 144 -18.88 -3.90 -13.85
CA ALA A 144 -19.77 -4.94 -13.39
C ALA A 144 -19.02 -6.20 -12.99
N ARG A 145 -18.11 -6.70 -13.84
CA ARG A 145 -17.23 -7.84 -13.48
C ARG A 145 -16.43 -7.57 -12.21
N HIS A 146 -15.88 -6.36 -12.06
CA HIS A 146 -15.14 -5.98 -10.87
C HIS A 146 -16.02 -5.99 -9.61
N LEU A 147 -17.23 -5.43 -9.69
CA LEU A 147 -18.22 -5.46 -8.61
C LEU A 147 -18.51 -6.88 -8.16
N VAL A 148 -18.87 -7.78 -9.10
CA VAL A 148 -19.19 -9.18 -8.80
C VAL A 148 -18.00 -9.87 -8.12
N ARG A 149 -16.79 -9.64 -8.62
CA ARG A 149 -15.58 -10.20 -8.03
C ARG A 149 -15.37 -9.74 -6.59
N LEU A 150 -15.56 -8.45 -6.32
CA LEU A 150 -15.37 -7.88 -4.99
C LEU A 150 -16.32 -8.51 -3.97
N VAL A 151 -17.61 -8.61 -4.30
CA VAL A 151 -18.59 -9.19 -3.37
C VAL A 151 -18.37 -10.68 -3.14
N GLU A 152 -18.03 -11.45 -4.17
CA GLU A 152 -17.73 -12.88 -4.02
C GLU A 152 -16.45 -13.13 -3.23
N GLN A 153 -15.39 -12.35 -3.48
CA GLN A 153 -14.15 -12.43 -2.72
C GLN A 153 -14.34 -12.03 -1.25
N ALA A 154 -15.14 -10.99 -0.98
CA ALA A 154 -15.44 -10.58 0.39
C ALA A 154 -16.13 -11.69 1.19
N VAL A 155 -17.17 -12.29 0.60
CA VAL A 155 -17.90 -13.41 1.18
C VAL A 155 -16.97 -14.60 1.40
N ARG A 156 -16.13 -14.95 0.42
CA ARG A 156 -15.20 -16.07 0.53
C ARG A 156 -14.14 -15.84 1.61
N LEU A 157 -13.59 -14.63 1.69
CA LEU A 157 -12.66 -14.25 2.77
C LEU A 157 -13.33 -14.36 4.13
N HIS A 158 -14.55 -13.86 4.27
CA HIS A 158 -15.32 -13.93 5.51
C HIS A 158 -15.59 -15.36 5.98
N GLU A 159 -15.94 -16.25 5.05
CA GLU A 159 -16.35 -17.62 5.36
C GLU A 159 -15.17 -18.61 5.43
N THR A 160 -14.07 -18.34 4.73
CA THR A 160 -12.96 -19.31 4.57
C THR A 160 -11.59 -18.76 4.92
N GLY A 161 -11.45 -17.44 5.11
CA GLY A 161 -10.17 -16.78 5.37
C GLY A 161 -9.18 -16.85 4.21
N THR A 162 -9.64 -17.28 3.03
CA THR A 162 -8.82 -17.38 1.83
C THR A 162 -9.42 -16.59 0.69
N ASN A 163 -8.59 -15.87 -0.05
CA ASN A 163 -9.01 -15.25 -1.30
C ASN A 163 -8.68 -16.16 -2.48
N VAL A 164 -9.48 -16.10 -3.54
CA VAL A 164 -9.19 -16.75 -4.82
C VAL A 164 -9.09 -15.67 -5.89
N VAL A 165 -7.92 -15.61 -6.53
CA VAL A 165 -7.67 -14.71 -7.65
C VAL A 165 -8.03 -15.40 -8.97
N ARG A 166 -7.51 -16.60 -9.24
CA ARG A 166 -7.92 -17.35 -10.44
C ARG A 166 -9.34 -17.86 -10.29
N LEU A 167 -10.27 -17.28 -11.03
CA LEU A 167 -11.69 -17.63 -10.94
C LEU A 167 -11.91 -19.07 -11.45
N PRO A 168 -12.69 -19.90 -10.74
CA PRO A 168 -13.00 -21.25 -11.18
C PRO A 168 -13.94 -21.26 -12.40
N ASP A 169 -14.79 -20.24 -12.53
CA ASP A 169 -15.75 -20.08 -13.62
C ASP A 169 -15.76 -18.61 -14.08
N PRO A 170 -14.78 -18.19 -14.91
CA PRO A 170 -14.70 -16.82 -15.42
C PRO A 170 -15.85 -16.49 -16.38
N ASP A 171 -16.43 -17.48 -17.06
CA ASP A 171 -17.51 -17.27 -18.01
C ASP A 171 -18.80 -16.84 -17.29
N ARG A 172 -19.15 -17.47 -16.17
CA ARG A 172 -20.26 -17.02 -15.32
C ARG A 172 -20.11 -15.57 -14.87
N ILE A 173 -18.90 -15.16 -14.49
CA ILE A 173 -18.64 -13.78 -14.07
C ILE A 173 -18.72 -12.83 -15.27
N ARG A 174 -18.28 -13.26 -16.46
CA ARG A 174 -18.42 -12.49 -17.68
C ARG A 174 -19.88 -12.25 -18.02
N ASP A 175 -20.69 -13.30 -18.04
CA ASP A 175 -22.11 -13.23 -18.37
C ASP A 175 -22.91 -12.41 -17.36
N LEU A 176 -22.63 -12.57 -16.07
CA LEU A 176 -23.24 -11.74 -15.03
C LEU A 176 -22.82 -10.27 -15.17
N GLY A 177 -21.56 -10.02 -15.52
CA GLY A 177 -21.06 -8.69 -15.78
C GLY A 177 -21.73 -8.01 -16.98
N GLU A 178 -22.02 -8.74 -18.06
CA GLU A 178 -22.77 -8.22 -19.20
C GLU A 178 -24.22 -7.91 -18.83
N ARG A 179 -24.91 -8.79 -18.09
CA ARG A 179 -26.28 -8.53 -17.62
C ARG A 179 -26.37 -7.29 -16.72
N ILE A 180 -25.44 -7.15 -15.78
CA ILE A 180 -25.37 -5.97 -14.90
C ILE A 180 -25.00 -4.70 -15.68
N ALA A 181 -24.20 -4.81 -16.74
CA ALA A 181 -23.91 -3.65 -17.59
C ALA A 181 -25.15 -3.17 -18.34
N ASP A 182 -26.06 -4.09 -18.69
CA ASP A 182 -27.29 -3.81 -19.44
C ASP A 182 -28.41 -3.30 -18.55
N ASP A 183 -28.53 -3.87 -17.36
CA ASP A 183 -29.42 -3.43 -16.30
C ASP A 183 -28.67 -3.39 -14.96
N PRO A 184 -28.09 -2.24 -14.58
CA PRO A 184 -27.36 -2.09 -13.33
C PRO A 184 -28.17 -2.51 -12.09
N ALA A 185 -29.50 -2.34 -12.08
CA ALA A 185 -30.33 -2.68 -10.93
C ALA A 185 -30.24 -4.18 -10.56
N THR A 186 -29.88 -5.04 -11.53
CA THR A 186 -29.64 -6.48 -11.27
C THR A 186 -28.45 -6.76 -10.34
N ALA A 187 -27.60 -5.78 -10.06
CA ALA A 187 -26.54 -5.89 -9.06
C ALA A 187 -27.02 -5.72 -7.61
N GLU A 188 -28.18 -5.10 -7.38
CA GLU A 188 -28.67 -4.79 -6.02
C GLU A 188 -28.91 -6.04 -5.17
N PRO A 189 -29.56 -7.12 -5.67
CA PRO A 189 -29.74 -8.33 -4.87
C PRO A 189 -28.41 -8.98 -4.48
N LEU A 190 -27.39 -8.89 -5.36
CA LEU A 190 -26.06 -9.42 -5.10
C LEU A 190 -25.35 -8.63 -3.99
N LEU A 191 -25.42 -7.31 -4.02
CA LEU A 191 -24.85 -6.43 -2.99
C LEU A 191 -25.52 -6.66 -1.64
N THR A 192 -26.86 -6.72 -1.60
CA THR A 192 -27.63 -7.00 -0.39
C THR A 192 -27.30 -8.37 0.19
N ALA A 193 -27.31 -9.42 -0.64
CA ALA A 193 -26.97 -10.77 -0.19
C ALA A 193 -25.54 -10.86 0.36
N ALA A 194 -24.58 -10.18 -0.25
CA ALA A 194 -23.21 -10.11 0.26
C ALA A 194 -23.14 -9.36 1.59
N ALA A 195 -23.80 -8.21 1.71
CA ALA A 195 -23.86 -7.44 2.96
C ALA A 195 -24.46 -8.26 4.10
N ASP A 196 -25.55 -9.00 3.84
CA ASP A 196 -26.22 -9.87 4.81
C ASP A 196 -25.37 -11.07 5.23
N ARG A 197 -24.56 -11.64 4.32
CA ARG A 197 -23.63 -12.72 4.68
C ARG A 197 -22.50 -12.21 5.55
N LEU A 198 -22.00 -11.00 5.27
CA LEU A 198 -20.89 -10.38 5.99
C LEU A 198 -21.28 -9.87 7.40
N THR A 199 -22.57 -9.83 7.75
CA THR A 199 -23.02 -9.55 9.13
C THR A 199 -23.16 -10.82 9.99
N ARG A 200 -23.23 -12.00 9.35
CA ARG A 200 -23.31 -13.29 10.06
C ARG A 200 -21.93 -13.69 10.61
N PRO A 201 -21.87 -14.59 11.61
CA PRO A 201 -20.59 -15.14 12.07
C PRO A 201 -19.78 -15.72 10.91
N GLY A 202 -18.51 -15.30 10.81
CA GLY A 202 -17.52 -15.81 9.87
C GLY A 202 -16.25 -16.25 10.61
N ILE A 203 -15.19 -16.58 9.88
CA ILE A 203 -13.95 -17.09 10.49
C ILE A 203 -12.92 -15.99 10.77
N LEU A 204 -13.13 -14.78 10.24
CA LEU A 204 -12.18 -13.69 10.37
C LEU A 204 -12.22 -13.07 11.77
N PRO A 205 -11.07 -12.64 12.31
CA PRO A 205 -11.02 -11.98 13.61
C PRO A 205 -11.68 -10.60 13.57
N ALA A 206 -12.03 -10.07 14.74
CA ALA A 206 -12.58 -8.72 14.88
C ALA A 206 -11.57 -7.61 14.53
N THR A 207 -10.28 -7.88 14.70
CA THR A 207 -9.18 -6.94 14.41
C THR A 207 -8.03 -7.67 13.71
N PRO A 208 -7.33 -7.02 12.75
CA PRO A 208 -6.15 -7.62 12.14
C PRO A 208 -5.01 -7.71 13.16
N ASP A 209 -4.04 -8.60 12.92
CA ASP A 209 -2.81 -8.68 13.72
C ASP A 209 -1.65 -7.98 12.99
N PRO A 210 -1.26 -6.76 13.42
CA PRO A 210 -0.18 -6.02 12.79
C PRO A 210 1.21 -6.54 13.18
N ARG A 211 1.35 -7.38 14.22
CA ARG A 211 2.67 -7.78 14.76
C ARG A 211 3.51 -8.56 13.73
N PRO A 212 2.97 -9.53 12.96
CA PRO A 212 3.73 -10.20 11.91
C PRO A 212 4.20 -9.23 10.82
N ALA A 213 3.35 -8.27 10.42
CA ALA A 213 3.69 -7.27 9.41
C ALA A 213 4.79 -6.32 9.89
N GLU A 214 4.71 -5.87 11.14
CA GLU A 214 5.74 -5.04 11.79
C GLU A 214 7.08 -5.78 11.89
N ALA A 215 7.06 -7.04 12.34
CA ALA A 215 8.26 -7.86 12.42
C ALA A 215 8.88 -8.12 11.05
N TRP A 216 8.05 -8.39 10.03
CA TRP A 216 8.49 -8.53 8.65
C TRP A 216 9.11 -7.23 8.12
N LEU A 217 8.46 -6.09 8.35
CA LEU A 217 8.95 -4.80 7.88
C LEU A 217 10.31 -4.46 8.51
N ARG A 218 10.53 -4.78 9.79
CA ARG A 218 11.85 -4.62 10.43
C ARG A 218 12.93 -5.46 9.77
N ARG A 219 12.63 -6.70 9.36
CA ARG A 219 13.57 -7.53 8.60
C ARG A 219 13.86 -6.94 7.23
N VAL A 220 12.83 -6.42 6.54
CA VAL A 220 13.02 -5.66 5.29
C VAL A 220 13.97 -4.48 5.54
N ARG A 221 13.75 -3.68 6.59
CA ARG A 221 14.65 -2.54 6.87
C ARG A 221 16.09 -2.98 7.15
N ALA A 222 16.27 -4.01 7.96
CA ALA A 222 17.60 -4.54 8.25
C ALA A 222 18.31 -5.05 6.98
N ALA A 223 17.60 -5.76 6.09
CA ALA A 223 18.15 -6.31 4.86
C ALA A 223 18.52 -5.24 3.80
N HIS A 224 17.89 -4.06 3.87
CA HIS A 224 18.07 -2.96 2.93
C HIS A 224 18.76 -1.74 3.54
N TYR A 225 19.47 -1.91 4.67
CA TYR A 225 20.24 -0.83 5.29
C TYR A 225 21.70 -0.90 4.89
N THR A 226 22.19 0.16 4.26
CA THR A 226 23.62 0.36 4.06
C THR A 226 24.11 1.40 5.06
N PRO A 227 24.95 1.02 6.05
CA PRO A 227 25.48 1.99 7.00
C PRO A 227 26.34 3.03 6.27
N PRO A 228 26.24 4.32 6.63
CA PRO A 228 27.12 5.33 6.06
C PRO A 228 28.58 4.99 6.43
N PRO A 229 29.54 5.33 5.56
CA PRO A 229 30.95 5.14 5.88
C PRO A 229 31.28 5.87 7.18
N THR A 230 31.96 5.17 8.11
CA THR A 230 32.44 5.79 9.34
C THR A 230 33.34 6.98 8.97
N PRO A 231 33.04 8.21 9.45
CA PRO A 231 33.90 9.35 9.16
C PRO A 231 35.30 9.04 9.70
N ALA A 232 36.33 9.27 8.88
CA ALA A 232 37.71 9.12 9.31
C ALA A 232 37.90 9.94 10.60
N ARG A 233 38.39 9.28 11.65
CA ARG A 233 38.69 9.98 12.90
C ARG A 233 39.65 11.11 12.55
N PRO A 234 39.31 12.39 12.80
CA PRO A 234 40.26 13.47 12.56
C PRO A 234 41.54 13.14 13.35
N PRO A 235 42.73 13.38 12.76
CA PRO A 235 43.99 13.13 13.45
C PRO A 235 43.93 13.83 14.81
N ASN A 236 44.27 13.09 15.88
CA ASN A 236 44.25 13.63 17.22
C ASN A 236 45.24 14.81 17.30
N PRO A 237 44.79 16.06 17.48
CA PRO A 237 45.69 17.21 17.55
C PRO A 237 46.60 17.16 18.79
N LEU A 238 46.30 16.31 19.77
CA LEU A 238 47.12 16.08 20.96
C LEU A 238 48.16 14.96 20.77
N ALA A 239 48.21 14.32 19.60
CA ALA A 239 49.21 13.29 19.29
C ALA A 239 50.42 13.85 18.52
N ASP A 240 50.52 15.17 18.32
CA ASP A 240 51.76 15.79 17.86
C ASP A 240 52.73 15.92 19.06
N PRO A 241 53.82 15.13 19.12
CA PRO A 241 54.81 15.26 20.18
C PRO A 241 55.58 16.59 20.15
N ARG A 242 55.31 17.47 19.18
CA ARG A 242 55.91 18.81 19.04
C ARG A 242 54.97 19.96 19.46
N ALA A 243 53.73 19.67 19.86
CA ALA A 243 52.81 20.70 20.33
C ALA A 243 53.25 21.23 21.73
N PRO A 244 53.51 22.54 21.90
CA PRO A 244 53.84 23.08 23.21
C PRO A 244 52.61 22.97 24.15
N PRO A 245 52.80 22.77 25.47
CA PRO A 245 51.69 22.63 26.40
C PRO A 245 50.78 23.87 26.34
N GLY A 246 49.54 23.66 25.91
CA GLY A 246 48.55 24.72 25.76
C GLY A 246 48.23 25.37 27.10
N ARG A 247 48.48 26.68 27.21
CA ARG A 247 47.97 27.50 28.33
C ARG A 247 46.44 27.58 28.21
N ILE A 248 45.73 26.99 29.15
CA ILE A 248 44.30 27.25 29.35
C ILE A 248 44.18 28.69 29.88
N ALA A 249 43.79 29.63 29.01
CA ALA A 249 43.43 30.97 29.43
C ALA A 249 42.03 30.93 30.06
N VAL A 250 41.96 30.96 31.39
CA VAL A 250 40.71 31.20 32.11
C VAL A 250 40.35 32.67 31.93
N ALA A 251 39.32 32.94 31.12
CA ALA A 251 38.75 34.28 30.98
C ALA A 251 37.97 34.63 32.26
N LEU A 252 38.49 35.58 33.04
CA LEU A 252 37.76 36.21 34.15
C LEU A 252 36.66 37.14 33.59
N PRO A 253 35.43 37.12 34.12
CA PRO A 253 34.36 37.97 33.64
C PRO A 253 34.58 39.42 34.06
N THR A 254 34.59 40.34 33.10
CA THR A 254 34.62 41.79 33.33
C THR A 254 33.24 42.28 33.79
N ARG A 255 33.21 43.03 34.90
CA ARG A 255 32.01 43.71 35.42
C ARG A 255 31.60 44.85 34.48
N GLY A 256 30.42 44.76 33.88
CA GLY A 256 29.77 45.88 33.17
C GLY A 256 29.03 46.84 34.14
N PRO A 257 28.86 48.12 33.78
CA PRO A 257 28.26 49.14 34.65
C PRO A 257 26.73 49.04 34.70
N GLY A 258 26.16 49.38 35.86
CA GLY A 258 24.74 49.23 36.21
C GLY A 258 23.75 50.11 35.42
N PRO A 259 22.43 49.86 35.60
CA PRO A 259 21.39 50.40 34.73
C PRO A 259 20.98 51.83 35.09
N ARG A 260 20.80 52.68 34.08
CA ARG A 260 20.01 53.93 34.18
C ARG A 260 18.58 53.65 33.74
N ALA A 261 17.63 54.11 34.56
CA ALA A 261 16.20 54.07 34.33
C ALA A 261 15.72 55.22 33.44
N THR A 262 14.68 54.97 32.63
CA THR A 262 13.52 55.85 32.29
C THR A 262 12.62 55.08 31.31
N SER A 263 11.39 54.70 31.69
CA SER A 263 10.09 55.27 31.23
C SER A 263 9.99 55.46 29.71
N SER A 264 8.99 54.99 28.96
CA SER A 264 7.54 55.00 29.17
C SER A 264 6.82 54.38 27.95
N ILE A 265 5.61 53.83 28.14
CA ILE A 265 4.41 53.91 27.24
C ILE A 265 4.59 53.35 25.79
N GLY A 266 3.76 52.49 25.21
CA GLY A 266 2.36 52.13 25.47
C GLY A 266 1.88 51.05 24.47
N ARG A 267 0.57 50.75 24.59
CA ARG A 267 -0.23 49.64 24.04
C ARG A 267 -0.27 49.48 22.51
N ALA A 268 -0.49 48.25 22.06
CA ALA A 268 -1.52 47.78 21.11
C ALA A 268 -1.49 46.23 21.10
N ALA A 269 -2.51 45.50 21.57
CA ALA A 269 -3.86 45.28 21.06
C ALA A 269 -3.91 44.30 19.86
N ASP A 270 -4.75 43.28 20.05
CA ASP A 270 -5.05 42.10 19.25
C ASP A 270 -5.50 42.37 17.81
N PHE A 271 -5.17 41.45 16.90
CA PHE A 271 -6.11 40.58 16.15
C PHE A 271 -5.34 39.38 15.56
#